data_AF-A0A8X6N5M8-F1
#
_entry.id   AF-A0A8X6N5M8-F1
#
_cell.length_a   1.000
_cell.length_b   1.000
_cell.length_c   1.000
_cell.angle_alpha   90.00
_cell.angle_beta   90.00
_cell.angle_gamma   90.00
#
_symmetry.space_group_name_H-M   'P 1'
#
loop_
_entity.id
_entity.type
_entity.pdbx_description
1 polymer ?
#
loop_
_entity_poly.entity_id
_entity_poly.type
_entity_poly.pdbx_seq_one_letter_code
_entity_poly.pdbx_strand_id
1 'polypeptide(L)'
;MKGTTTGADIFCEFENCIDKLRLPIDKLCNVTTDGSPNMVGINQGFVGKFNSKYPENDVFLHCLIHQDALCKSALDIDHILNIVVKLVNMIRFRGLLHRQFQQFLESVHAEHSDNLYYSKVRWLSAGKVFERIWDLKDDIVNFLLDKEENSHE
;
A
#
# COMPACT_ATOMS: atom_id res chain seq x y z
N MET A 1 15.94 -19.54 7.46
CA MET A 1 16.80 -18.95 6.40
C MET A 1 18.04 -18.30 6.99
N LYS A 2 19.21 -18.93 6.81
CA LYS A 2 20.51 -18.34 7.18
C LYS A 2 21.37 -18.27 5.91
N GLY A 3 21.81 -17.08 5.52
CA GLY A 3 22.76 -16.86 4.42
C GLY A 3 22.15 -16.22 3.17
N THR A 4 21.25 -16.93 2.47
CA THR A 4 20.68 -16.50 1.18
C THR A 4 19.15 -16.62 1.16
N THR A 5 18.54 -16.02 0.13
CA THR A 5 17.08 -15.99 -0.10
C THR A 5 16.75 -16.37 -1.54
N THR A 6 17.40 -17.43 -2.05
CA THR A 6 17.16 -17.95 -3.39
C THR A 6 15.86 -18.75 -3.44
N GLY A 7 15.34 -19.03 -4.64
CA GLY A 7 14.17 -19.89 -4.78
C GLY A 7 14.36 -21.30 -4.22
N ALA A 8 15.60 -21.81 -4.21
CA ALA A 8 15.95 -23.09 -3.56
C ALA A 8 15.80 -23.02 -2.04
N ASP A 9 16.30 -21.94 -1.43
CA ASP A 9 16.23 -21.76 0.02
C ASP A 9 14.77 -21.65 0.48
N ILE A 10 13.97 -20.89 -0.27
CA ILE A 10 12.55 -20.70 0.03
C ILE A 10 11.78 -22.01 -0.13
N PHE A 11 12.06 -22.77 -1.20
CA PHE A 11 11.41 -24.06 -1.43
C PHE A 11 11.76 -25.07 -0.34
N CYS A 12 13.03 -25.18 0.03
CA CYS A 12 13.49 -26.06 1.10
C CYS A 12 12.80 -25.74 2.44
N GLU A 13 12.70 -24.46 2.81
CA GLU A 13 12.02 -24.05 4.04
C GLU A 13 10.51 -24.30 3.99
N PHE A 14 9.89 -24.13 2.81
CA PHE A 14 8.49 -24.51 2.59
C PHE A 14 8.27 -26.01 2.83
N GLU A 15 9.10 -26.88 2.25
CA GLU A 15 9.01 -28.33 2.44
C GLU A 15 9.18 -28.71 3.91
N ASN A 16 10.22 -28.18 4.55
CA ASN A 16 10.48 -28.40 5.97
C ASN A 16 9.28 -27.96 6.84
N CYS A 17 8.61 -26.88 6.47
CA CYS A 17 7.43 -26.38 7.17
C CYS A 17 6.23 -27.33 7.00
N ILE A 18 5.95 -27.77 5.77
CA ILE A 18 4.88 -28.73 5.46
C ILE A 18 5.09 -30.04 6.23
N ASP A 19 6.31 -30.58 6.23
CA ASP A 19 6.65 -31.81 6.94
C ASP A 19 6.54 -31.64 8.46
N LYS A 20 7.08 -30.55 9.00
CA LYS A 20 7.03 -30.24 10.44
C LYS A 20 5.60 -30.08 10.94
N LEU A 21 4.74 -29.44 10.16
CA LEU A 21 3.34 -29.22 10.50
C LEU A 21 2.44 -30.39 10.10
N ARG A 22 2.98 -31.41 9.41
CA ARG A 22 2.25 -32.56 8.86
C ARG A 22 1.07 -32.12 7.98
N LEU A 23 1.28 -31.08 7.17
CA LEU A 23 0.25 -30.55 6.30
C LEU A 23 0.16 -31.39 5.01
N PRO A 24 -1.03 -31.85 4.63
CA PRO A 24 -1.22 -32.53 3.34
C PRO A 24 -1.07 -31.52 2.20
N ILE A 25 -0.10 -31.76 1.30
CA ILE A 25 0.19 -30.86 0.17
C ILE A 25 -0.99 -30.76 -0.81
N ASP A 26 -1.79 -31.82 -0.92
CA ASP A 26 -3.02 -31.90 -1.72
C ASP A 26 -4.12 -30.94 -1.24
N LYS A 27 -4.01 -30.40 -0.02
CA LYS A 27 -4.92 -29.37 0.50
C LYS A 27 -4.40 -27.95 0.32
N LEU A 28 -3.25 -27.76 -0.32
CA LEU A 28 -2.74 -26.44 -0.62
C LEU A 28 -3.62 -25.81 -1.71
N CYS A 29 -4.40 -24.80 -1.34
CA CYS A 29 -5.26 -24.12 -2.31
C CYS A 29 -4.50 -23.10 -3.16
N ASN A 30 -3.69 -22.25 -2.54
CA ASN A 30 -3.04 -21.13 -3.20
C ASN A 30 -1.70 -20.76 -2.54
N VAL A 31 -0.75 -20.30 -3.35
CA VAL A 31 0.48 -19.62 -2.91
C VAL A 31 0.54 -18.25 -3.57
N THR A 32 0.57 -17.20 -2.75
CA THR A 32 0.70 -15.82 -3.24
C THR A 32 2.17 -15.41 -3.24
N THR A 33 2.70 -15.01 -4.40
CA THR A 33 4.10 -14.59 -4.57
C THR A 33 4.20 -13.11 -4.87
N ASP A 34 5.28 -12.45 -4.47
CA ASP A 34 5.51 -11.03 -4.75
C ASP A 34 6.04 -10.73 -6.16
N GLY A 35 6.12 -11.73 -7.04
CA GLY A 35 6.65 -11.57 -8.40
C GLY A 35 8.17 -11.49 -8.50
N SER A 36 8.90 -11.56 -7.38
CA SER A 36 10.37 -11.54 -7.38
C SER A 36 10.94 -12.70 -8.21
N PRO A 37 12.07 -12.52 -8.94
CA PRO A 37 12.71 -13.60 -9.69
C PRO A 37 13.00 -14.86 -8.86
N ASN A 38 13.33 -14.70 -7.57
CA ASN A 38 13.56 -15.83 -6.66
C ASN A 38 12.27 -16.56 -6.29
N MET A 39 11.11 -15.93 -6.45
CA MET A 39 9.80 -16.57 -6.29
C MET A 39 9.34 -17.19 -7.62
N VAL A 40 9.24 -16.41 -8.69
CA VAL A 40 8.53 -16.82 -9.93
C VAL A 40 9.41 -17.42 -11.03
N GLY A 41 10.73 -17.42 -10.87
CA GLY A 41 11.64 -17.93 -11.88
C GLY A 41 11.38 -19.39 -12.25
N ILE A 42 11.27 -19.69 -13.55
CA ILE A 42 10.88 -21.02 -14.05
C ILE A 42 11.85 -22.15 -13.67
N ASN A 43 13.15 -21.86 -13.60
CA ASN A 43 14.19 -22.86 -13.30
C ASN A 43 14.73 -22.76 -11.88
N GLN A 44 14.90 -21.52 -11.39
CA GLN A 44 15.58 -21.24 -10.13
C GLN A 44 14.69 -20.60 -9.06
N GLY A 45 13.48 -20.20 -9.42
CA GLY A 45 12.51 -19.64 -8.48
C GLY A 45 11.80 -20.73 -7.67
N PHE A 46 11.18 -20.30 -6.58
CA PHE A 46 10.32 -21.14 -5.74
C PHE A 46 9.23 -21.85 -6.57
N VAL A 47 8.48 -21.10 -7.40
CA VAL A 47 7.39 -21.60 -8.26
C VAL A 47 7.90 -22.68 -9.22
N GLY A 48 9.02 -22.43 -9.89
CA GLY A 48 9.62 -23.40 -10.80
C GLY A 48 9.98 -24.72 -10.10
N LYS A 49 10.55 -24.63 -8.89
CA LYS A 49 10.92 -25.81 -8.09
C LYS A 49 9.69 -26.54 -7.55
N PHE A 50 8.68 -25.80 -7.11
CA PHE A 50 7.41 -26.37 -6.69
C PHE A 50 6.74 -27.14 -7.83
N ASN A 51 6.60 -26.53 -9.00
CA ASN A 51 5.97 -27.16 -10.17
C ASN A 51 6.75 -28.39 -10.65
N SER A 52 8.07 -28.39 -10.50
CA SER A 52 8.90 -29.56 -10.82
C SER A 52 8.60 -30.76 -9.91
N LYS A 53 8.21 -30.52 -8.65
CA LYS A 53 7.90 -31.57 -7.67
C LYS A 53 6.40 -31.93 -7.63
N TYR A 54 5.54 -30.94 -7.82
CA TYR A 54 4.07 -31.04 -7.76
C TYR A 54 3.44 -30.52 -9.06
N PRO A 55 3.62 -31.21 -10.19
CA PRO A 55 3.27 -30.69 -11.52
C PRO A 55 1.77 -30.51 -11.77
N GLU A 56 0.91 -31.15 -10.98
CA GLU A 56 -0.55 -31.03 -11.11
C GLU A 56 -1.15 -29.89 -10.27
N ASN A 57 -0.35 -29.16 -9.50
CA ASN A 57 -0.81 -28.13 -8.58
C ASN A 57 -0.51 -26.72 -9.13
N ASP A 58 -1.39 -26.21 -9.99
CA ASP A 58 -1.37 -24.79 -10.39
C ASP A 58 -2.14 -23.92 -9.38
N VAL A 59 -1.40 -23.43 -8.39
CA VAL A 59 -1.95 -22.74 -7.21
C VAL A 59 -1.38 -21.34 -7.04
N PHE A 60 -0.72 -20.79 -8.06
CA PHE A 60 0.08 -19.58 -7.90
C PHE A 60 -0.70 -18.31 -8.21
N LEU A 61 -0.77 -17.44 -7.23
CA LEU A 61 -1.32 -16.10 -7.37
C LEU A 61 -0.18 -15.08 -7.28
N HIS A 62 -0.27 -14.04 -8.08
CA HIS A 62 0.58 -12.87 -7.90
C HIS A 62 -0.01 -12.00 -6.78
N CYS A 63 0.85 -11.44 -5.92
CA CYS A 63 0.44 -10.59 -4.83
C CYS A 63 -0.20 -9.30 -5.38
N LEU A 64 -1.48 -9.08 -5.07
CA LEU A 64 -2.22 -7.86 -5.42
C LEU A 64 -1.55 -6.61 -4.82
N ILE A 65 -0.94 -6.74 -3.64
CA ILE A 65 -0.25 -5.63 -2.97
C ILE A 65 0.98 -5.19 -3.77
N HIS A 66 1.71 -6.14 -4.39
CA HIS A 66 2.84 -5.80 -5.25
C HIS A 66 2.39 -5.17 -6.57
N GLN A 67 1.28 -5.65 -7.15
CA GLN A 67 0.72 -5.05 -8.35
C GLN A 67 0.30 -3.60 -8.14
N ASP A 68 -0.35 -3.27 -7.04
CA ASP A 68 -0.74 -1.89 -6.72
C ASP A 68 0.49 -0.96 -6.61
N ALA A 69 1.55 -1.42 -5.92
CA ALA A 69 2.81 -0.70 -5.83
C ALA A 69 3.47 -0.47 -7.22
N LEU A 70 3.42 -1.48 -8.10
CA LEU A 70 3.91 -1.36 -9.48
C LEU A 70 3.01 -0.43 -10.31
N CYS A 71 1.69 -0.51 -10.18
CA CYS A 71 0.75 0.36 -10.88
C CYS A 71 1.01 1.83 -10.53
N LYS A 72 1.26 2.16 -9.26
CA LYS A 72 1.67 3.51 -8.87
C LYS A 72 2.90 3.98 -9.66
N SER A 73 3.92 3.14 -9.80
CA SER A 73 5.14 3.49 -10.55
C SER A 73 4.90 3.63 -12.05
N ALA A 74 3.92 2.92 -12.61
CA ALA A 74 3.59 2.98 -14.03
C ALA A 74 2.73 4.21 -14.41
N LEU A 75 1.97 4.77 -13.47
CA LEU A 75 1.03 5.87 -13.72
C LEU A 75 1.69 7.27 -13.68
N ASP A 76 2.96 7.40 -13.28
CA ASP A 76 3.69 8.67 -13.14
C ASP A 76 2.93 9.78 -12.37
N ILE A 77 2.25 9.38 -11.30
CA ILE A 77 1.44 10.28 -10.45
C ILE A 77 2.25 10.95 -9.34
N ASP A 78 3.58 10.80 -9.33
CA ASP A 78 4.43 11.30 -8.25
C ASP A 78 4.34 12.82 -8.11
N HIS A 79 4.17 13.55 -9.22
CA HIS A 79 3.98 15.00 -9.18
C HIS A 79 2.71 15.40 -8.42
N ILE A 80 1.57 14.73 -8.69
CA ILE A 80 0.30 14.98 -7.99
C ILE A 80 0.41 14.54 -6.53
N LEU A 81 0.97 13.36 -6.27
CA LEU A 81 1.12 12.84 -4.92
C LEU A 81 1.97 13.77 -4.05
N ASN A 82 3.04 14.34 -4.60
CA ASN A 82 3.89 15.30 -3.88
C ASN A 82 3.12 16.58 -3.52
N ILE A 83 2.25 17.08 -4.39
CA ILE A 83 1.39 18.25 -4.09
C ILE A 83 0.43 17.92 -2.96
N VAL A 84 -0.27 16.79 -3.06
CA VAL A 84 -1.25 16.35 -2.04
C VAL A 84 -0.59 16.09 -0.70
N VAL A 85 0.56 15.42 -0.67
CA VAL A 85 1.31 15.18 0.58
C VAL A 85 1.75 16.49 1.21
N LYS A 86 2.21 17.47 0.42
CA LYS A 86 2.56 18.80 0.94
C LYS A 86 1.36 19.53 1.53
N LEU A 87 0.21 19.50 0.86
CA LEU A 87 -1.05 20.10 1.33
C LEU A 87 -1.50 19.50 2.67
N VAL A 88 -1.60 18.16 2.74
CA VAL A 88 -1.95 17.44 3.97
C VAL A 88 -0.97 17.77 5.09
N ASN A 89 0.33 17.74 4.80
CA ASN A 89 1.34 18.06 5.79
C ASN A 89 1.24 19.50 6.27
N MET A 90 1.00 20.47 5.39
CA MET A 90 0.83 21.87 5.78
C MET A 90 -0.31 22.04 6.81
N ILE A 91 -1.47 21.46 6.54
CA ILE A 91 -2.65 21.53 7.42
C ILE A 91 -2.37 20.82 8.75
N ARG A 92 -1.78 19.62 8.69
CA ARG A 92 -1.59 18.75 9.87
C ARG A 92 -0.34 19.05 10.70
N PHE A 93 0.67 19.72 10.14
CA PHE A 93 1.95 19.95 10.80
C PHE A 93 1.84 20.92 11.98
N ARG A 94 0.95 21.92 11.89
CA ARG A 94 0.69 22.86 12.99
C ARG A 94 -0.56 22.41 13.74
N GLY A 95 -0.39 21.97 15.00
CA GLY A 95 -1.52 21.46 15.81
C GLY A 95 -2.65 22.47 16.06
N LEU A 96 -2.41 23.78 15.97
CA LEU A 96 -3.48 24.78 15.98
C LEU A 96 -4.26 24.79 14.67
N LEU A 97 -3.55 24.85 13.53
CA LEU A 97 -4.16 24.88 12.21
C LEU A 97 -4.98 23.61 11.95
N HIS A 98 -4.47 22.45 12.37
CA HIS A 98 -5.17 21.19 12.27
C HIS A 98 -6.49 21.20 13.05
N ARG A 99 -6.49 21.66 14.31
CA ARG A 99 -7.71 21.77 15.12
C ARG A 99 -8.71 22.76 14.53
N GLN A 100 -8.24 23.90 14.03
CA GLN A 100 -9.10 24.88 13.35
C GLN A 100 -9.71 24.29 12.08
N PHE A 101 -8.94 23.50 11.32
CA PHE A 101 -9.45 22.80 10.15
C PHE A 101 -10.53 21.79 10.51
N GLN A 102 -10.32 20.97 11.55
CA GLN A 102 -11.34 20.02 12.02
C GLN A 102 -12.63 20.73 12.47
N GLN A 103 -12.51 21.83 13.22
CA GLN A 103 -13.66 22.66 13.62
C GLN A 103 -14.39 23.28 12.44
N PHE A 104 -13.64 23.71 11.40
CA PHE A 104 -14.23 24.21 10.17
C PHE A 104 -15.00 23.12 9.42
N LEU A 105 -14.42 21.93 9.27
CA LEU A 105 -15.10 20.80 8.64
C LEU A 105 -16.39 20.41 9.38
N GLU A 106 -16.37 20.44 10.71
CA GLU A 106 -17.56 20.21 11.53
C GLU A 106 -18.64 21.28 11.31
N SER A 107 -18.27 22.56 11.16
CA SER A 107 -19.21 23.66 11.00
C SER A 107 -19.90 23.68 9.63
N VAL A 108 -19.22 23.19 8.59
CA VAL A 108 -19.80 23.06 7.24
C VAL A 108 -20.45 21.69 7.01
N HIS A 109 -20.49 20.83 8.04
CA HIS A 109 -20.99 19.45 7.94
C HIS A 109 -20.35 18.66 6.80
N ALA A 110 -19.03 18.82 6.63
CA ALA A 110 -18.27 18.12 5.60
C ALA A 110 -18.41 16.60 5.74
N GLU A 111 -18.25 15.89 4.62
CA GLU A 111 -18.35 14.43 4.57
C GLU A 111 -17.33 13.74 5.48
N HIS A 112 -16.17 14.35 5.66
CA HIS A 112 -15.10 13.84 6.50
C HIS A 112 -14.67 14.88 7.53
N SER A 113 -14.35 14.44 8.73
CA SER A 113 -13.92 15.33 9.84
C SER A 113 -12.43 15.67 9.85
N ASP A 114 -11.62 15.08 8.97
CA ASP A 114 -10.18 15.32 8.88
C ASP A 114 -9.59 14.79 7.56
N ASN A 115 -8.38 15.25 7.23
CA ASN A 115 -7.56 14.69 6.15
C ASN A 115 -6.85 13.40 6.59
N LEU A 116 -6.52 12.50 5.65
CA LEU A 116 -5.71 11.32 5.95
C LEU A 116 -4.20 11.60 5.78
N TYR A 117 -3.37 10.99 6.62
CA TYR A 117 -1.91 11.07 6.46
C TYR A 117 -1.42 10.04 5.43
N TYR A 118 -0.57 10.48 4.51
CA TYR A 118 0.09 9.57 3.57
C TYR A 118 1.17 8.75 4.26
N SER A 119 1.15 7.43 4.08
CA SER A 119 2.20 6.54 4.59
C SER A 119 2.69 5.62 3.50
N LYS A 120 3.97 5.75 3.13
CA LYS A 120 4.62 4.85 2.15
C LYS A 120 4.52 3.36 2.53
N VAL A 121 4.31 3.05 3.82
CA VAL A 121 4.21 1.68 4.34
C VAL A 121 2.80 1.10 4.17
N ARG A 122 1.76 1.94 4.14
CA ARG A 122 0.36 1.51 3.95
C ARG A 122 0.01 1.65 2.47
N TRP A 123 -0.08 0.51 1.77
CA TRP A 123 -0.22 0.44 0.32
C TRP A 123 -1.42 1.22 -0.24
N LEU A 124 -2.62 1.09 0.34
CA LEU A 124 -3.81 1.88 -0.06
C LEU A 124 -3.80 3.35 0.41
N SER A 125 -2.75 3.83 1.07
CA SER A 125 -2.78 5.18 1.65
C SER A 125 -2.81 6.27 0.58
N ALA A 126 -2.15 6.08 -0.57
CA ALA A 126 -2.16 7.08 -1.64
C ALA A 126 -3.59 7.29 -2.16
N GLY A 127 -4.26 6.21 -2.56
CA GLY A 127 -5.64 6.27 -3.07
C GLY A 127 -6.62 6.89 -2.07
N LYS A 128 -6.58 6.44 -0.81
CA LYS A 128 -7.46 6.97 0.24
C LYS A 128 -7.21 8.45 0.55
N VAL A 129 -5.95 8.88 0.52
CA VAL A 129 -5.60 10.30 0.72
C VAL A 129 -6.10 11.12 -0.47
N PHE A 130 -5.95 10.63 -1.70
CA PHE A 130 -6.48 11.31 -2.89
C PHE A 130 -8.00 11.44 -2.85
N GLU A 131 -8.71 10.35 -2.56
CA GLU A 131 -10.16 10.33 -2.39
C GLU A 131 -10.60 11.35 -1.34
N ARG A 132 -9.99 11.31 -0.14
CA ARG A 132 -10.29 12.27 0.93
C ARG A 132 -10.08 13.73 0.52
N ILE A 133 -8.99 14.02 -0.18
CA ILE A 133 -8.67 15.38 -0.64
C ILE A 133 -9.63 15.82 -1.75
N TRP A 134 -10.06 14.89 -2.60
CA TRP A 134 -11.02 15.16 -3.66
C TRP A 134 -12.41 15.50 -3.10
N ASP A 135 -12.85 14.76 -2.08
CA ASP A 135 -14.12 14.99 -1.40
C ASP A 135 -14.12 16.33 -0.66
N LEU A 136 -13.00 16.67 0.00
CA LEU A 136 -12.84 17.90 0.78
C LEU A 136 -12.27 19.09 -0.01
N LYS A 137 -12.14 19.01 -1.34
CA LYS A 137 -11.36 20.00 -2.11
C LYS A 137 -11.87 21.43 -1.93
N ASP A 138 -13.18 21.62 -1.93
CA ASP A 138 -13.80 22.94 -1.85
C ASP A 138 -13.70 23.47 -0.41
N ASP A 139 -13.89 22.61 0.59
CA ASP A 139 -13.72 22.93 2.01
C ASP A 139 -12.27 23.35 2.33
N ILE A 140 -11.29 22.64 1.76
CA ILE A 140 -9.87 22.96 1.93
C ILE A 140 -9.55 24.32 1.32
N VAL A 141 -10.06 24.63 0.12
CA VAL A 141 -9.85 25.94 -0.51
C VAL A 141 -10.45 27.05 0.34
N ASN A 142 -11.71 26.89 0.77
CA ASN A 142 -12.40 27.89 1.60
C ASN A 142 -11.67 28.12 2.94
N PHE A 143 -11.21 27.05 3.59
CA PHE A 143 -10.44 27.15 4.82
C PHE A 143 -9.12 27.90 4.64
N LEU A 144 -8.39 27.65 3.55
CA LEU A 144 -7.11 28.31 3.29
C LEU A 144 -7.29 29.79 2.96
N LEU A 145 -8.32 30.15 2.18
CA LEU A 145 -8.65 31.55 1.88
C LEU A 145 -8.98 32.33 3.16
N ASP A 146 -9.82 31.78 4.05
CA ASP A 146 -10.11 32.37 5.36
C ASP A 146 -8.85 32.58 6.20
N LYS A 147 -7.88 31.67 6.13
CA LYS A 147 -6.62 31.79 6.87
C LYS A 147 -5.68 32.84 6.29
N GLU A 148 -5.69 33.07 4.97
CA GLU A 148 -4.93 34.15 4.34
C GLU A 148 -5.52 35.52 4.71
N GLU A 149 -6.84 35.68 4.62
CA GLU A 149 -7.53 36.95 4.97
C GLU A 149 -7.30 37.34 6.44
N ASN A 150 -7.41 36.38 7.37
CA ASN A 150 -7.21 36.61 8.81
C ASN A 150 -5.73 36.68 9.24
N SER A 151 -4.77 36.53 8.32
CA SER A 151 -3.33 36.64 8.63
C SER A 151 -2.74 38.03 8.40
N HIS A 152 -3.56 38.95 7.88
CA HIS A 152 -3.21 40.36 7.62
C HIS A 152 -3.82 41.35 8.63
N GLU A 153 -4.53 40.86 9.65
CA GLU A 153 -4.95 41.61 10.86
C GLU A 153 -4.01 41.32 12.04
#